data_AF-I2Q0J7-F1
#
_entry.id   AF-I2Q0J7-F1
#
_cell.length_a   1.000
_cell.length_b   1.000
_cell.length_c   1.000
_cell.angle_alpha   90.00
_cell.angle_beta   90.00
_cell.angle_gamma   90.00
#
_symmetry.space_group_name_H-M   'P 1'
#
loop_
_entity.id
_entity.type
_entity.pdbx_description
1 polymer ?
#
loop_
_entity_poly.entity_id
_entity_poly.type
_entity_poly.pdbx_seq_one_letter_code
_entity_poly.pdbx_strand_id
1 'polypeptide(L)'
;MKVRGIICDINGTLIDINTDEGNEQIYRSISHLLKYHGIRTSRGDVRDGYYQILKDQRRARGEEFPEYDAVAVWREFLATRAVRSGAVISKNKLAMLPHFLAELYRGISLNRLELYPEVREVLDELRPRYRLAALSDAQTAWALPEMRLVGLDGYFFPVVVSGDLGYRKPDPRIFALTLRRMHLPAEEVVFVGNDMYRDIYGARRAGLRTVFFATGQGQQQMDGVEAHYNIYRFGELRNAIRFFEEE
;
A
#
# COMPACT_ATOMS: atom_id res chain seq x y z
N MET A 1 -19.01 2.89 24.14
CA MET A 1 -17.92 1.86 24.12
C MET A 1 -16.58 2.53 23.83
N LYS A 2 -15.50 2.11 24.48
CA LYS A 2 -14.22 2.85 24.43
C LYS A 2 -13.37 2.48 23.22
N VAL A 3 -13.03 3.46 22.38
CA VAL A 3 -12.04 3.30 21.30
C VAL A 3 -10.65 3.08 21.90
N ARG A 4 -9.92 2.09 21.41
CA ARG A 4 -8.55 1.76 21.87
C ARG A 4 -7.54 1.65 20.74
N GLY A 5 -7.99 1.47 19.51
CA GLY A 5 -7.13 1.35 18.34
C GLY A 5 -7.63 2.14 17.15
N ILE A 6 -6.69 2.58 16.31
CA ILE A 6 -6.99 3.22 15.04
C ILE A 6 -6.14 2.54 13.97
N ILE A 7 -6.79 2.04 12.93
CA ILE A 7 -6.14 1.54 11.72
C ILE A 7 -6.31 2.61 10.65
N CYS A 8 -5.20 3.03 10.03
CA CYS A 8 -5.24 3.96 8.90
C CYS A 8 -4.82 3.25 7.61
N ASP A 9 -5.55 3.47 6.52
CA ASP A 9 -4.94 3.35 5.20
C ASP A 9 -3.80 4.37 5.02
N ILE A 10 -2.89 4.13 4.08
CA ILE A 10 -1.72 5.00 3.86
C ILE A 10 -1.95 5.94 2.68
N ASN A 11 -2.12 5.41 1.47
CA ASN A 11 -2.07 6.16 0.23
C ASN A 11 -3.44 6.68 -0.17
N GLY A 12 -3.60 8.00 -0.22
CA GLY A 12 -4.88 8.67 -0.39
C GLY A 12 -5.62 8.93 0.93
N THR A 13 -5.03 8.53 2.08
CA THR A 13 -5.55 8.80 3.43
C THR A 13 -4.57 9.59 4.28
N LEU A 14 -3.37 9.06 4.53
CA LEU A 14 -2.30 9.76 5.27
C LEU A 14 -1.39 10.55 4.32
N ILE A 15 -1.12 9.98 3.15
CA ILE A 15 -0.18 10.50 2.16
C ILE A 15 -0.96 10.85 0.89
N ASP A 16 -0.87 12.11 0.46
CA ASP A 16 -1.27 12.53 -0.89
C ASP A 16 -0.16 12.11 -1.86
N ILE A 17 -0.42 11.01 -2.58
CA ILE A 17 0.53 10.40 -3.47
C ILE A 17 0.02 10.42 -4.91
N ASN A 18 0.90 10.78 -5.84
CA ASN A 18 0.61 10.68 -7.27
C ASN A 18 1.76 9.96 -7.97
N THR A 19 1.43 8.93 -8.74
CA THR A 19 2.41 8.16 -9.52
C THR A 19 1.98 7.96 -10.96
N ASP A 20 2.93 8.05 -11.88
CA ASP A 20 2.76 7.74 -13.30
C ASP A 20 3.51 6.44 -13.66
N GLU A 21 2.82 5.32 -13.50
CA GLU A 21 3.31 3.99 -13.91
C GLU A 21 3.43 3.82 -15.44
N GLY A 22 2.83 4.74 -16.21
CA GLY A 22 2.92 4.80 -17.67
C GLY A 22 4.19 5.49 -18.16
N ASN A 23 4.94 6.15 -17.28
CA ASN A 23 6.14 6.91 -17.63
C ASN A 23 7.18 6.01 -18.33
N GLU A 24 7.39 6.27 -19.63
CA GLU A 24 8.31 5.47 -20.46
C GLU A 24 9.77 5.51 -19.97
N GLN A 25 10.15 6.53 -19.18
CA GLN A 25 11.49 6.61 -18.59
C GLN A 25 11.77 5.52 -17.57
N ILE A 26 10.74 4.99 -16.90
CA ILE A 26 10.87 3.86 -15.98
C ILE A 26 11.50 2.67 -16.73
N TYR A 27 10.82 2.25 -17.80
CA TYR A 27 11.19 1.08 -18.59
C TYR A 27 12.49 1.31 -19.37
N ARG A 28 12.76 2.54 -19.82
CA ARG A 28 14.01 2.91 -20.49
C ARG A 28 15.20 2.83 -19.54
N SER A 29 15.07 3.39 -18.33
CA SER A 29 16.13 3.42 -17.33
C SER A 29 16.49 2.02 -16.85
N ILE A 30 15.48 1.21 -16.55
CA ILE A 30 15.67 -0.20 -16.18
C ILE A 30 16.34 -0.96 -17.34
N SER A 31 15.88 -0.79 -18.58
CA SER A 31 16.50 -1.41 -19.75
C SER A 31 17.99 -1.07 -19.88
N HIS A 32 18.37 0.21 -19.72
CA HIS A 32 19.77 0.64 -19.78
C HIS A 32 20.61 0.03 -18.66
N LEU A 33 20.10 0.03 -17.43
CA LEU A 33 20.78 -0.58 -16.29
C LEU A 33 21.03 -2.08 -16.52
N LEU A 34 20.02 -2.80 -17.01
CA LEU A 34 20.13 -4.23 -17.27
C LEU A 34 21.12 -4.53 -18.41
N LYS A 35 21.15 -3.71 -19.47
CA LYS A 35 22.17 -3.80 -20.53
C LYS A 35 23.59 -3.62 -19.99
N TYR A 36 23.78 -2.68 -19.06
CA TYR A 36 25.07 -2.48 -18.39
C TYR A 36 25.52 -3.70 -17.56
N HIS A 37 24.58 -4.60 -17.21
CA HIS A 37 24.86 -5.89 -16.57
C HIS A 37 24.86 -7.08 -17.54
N GLY A 38 24.91 -6.81 -18.85
CA GLY A 38 24.95 -7.85 -19.89
C GLY A 38 23.60 -8.51 -20.20
N ILE A 39 22.50 -8.07 -19.59
CA ILE A 39 21.16 -8.57 -19.90
C ILE A 39 20.63 -7.84 -21.13
N ARG A 40 20.42 -8.57 -22.23
CA ARG A 40 19.87 -8.00 -23.47
C ARG A 40 18.37 -7.78 -23.31
N THR A 41 17.96 -6.52 -23.40
CA THR A 41 16.55 -6.11 -23.32
C THR A 41 16.34 -4.79 -24.06
N SER A 42 15.10 -4.47 -24.40
CA SER A 42 14.67 -3.15 -24.85
C SER A 42 13.72 -2.50 -23.82
N ARG A 43 13.35 -1.24 -24.04
CA ARG A 43 12.29 -0.58 -23.25
C ARG A 43 10.98 -1.37 -23.33
N GLY A 44 10.58 -1.78 -24.54
CA GLY A 44 9.35 -2.56 -24.78
C GLY A 44 9.40 -3.90 -24.06
N ASP A 45 10.53 -4.61 -24.14
CA ASP A 45 10.73 -5.88 -23.43
C ASP A 45 10.51 -5.76 -21.92
N VAL A 46 11.03 -4.69 -21.30
CA VAL A 46 10.88 -4.45 -19.85
C VAL A 46 9.42 -4.14 -19.53
N ARG A 47 8.79 -3.22 -20.27
CA ARG A 47 7.40 -2.81 -20.03
C ARG A 47 6.44 -3.99 -20.20
N ASP A 48 6.51 -4.66 -21.33
CA ASP A 48 5.56 -5.72 -21.68
C ASP A 48 5.79 -6.94 -20.77
N GLY A 49 7.05 -7.24 -20.44
CA GLY A 49 7.39 -8.28 -19.46
C GLY A 49 6.89 -7.97 -18.05
N TYR A 50 7.03 -6.73 -17.57
CA TYR A 50 6.54 -6.29 -16.27
C TYR A 50 5.01 -6.49 -16.16
N TYR A 51 4.25 -5.96 -17.11
CA TYR A 51 2.78 -6.07 -17.09
C TYR A 51 2.29 -7.51 -17.29
N GLN A 52 2.99 -8.30 -18.11
CA GLN A 52 2.66 -9.71 -18.30
C GLN A 52 2.82 -10.49 -17.00
N ILE A 53 3.95 -10.34 -16.29
CA ILE A 53 4.20 -11.03 -15.03
C ILE A 53 3.22 -10.57 -13.94
N LEU A 54 2.94 -9.27 -13.83
CA LEU A 54 1.94 -8.74 -12.89
C LEU A 54 0.57 -9.39 -13.11
N LYS A 55 0.15 -9.49 -14.38
CA LYS A 55 -1.11 -10.13 -14.77
C LYS A 55 -1.11 -11.63 -14.44
N ASP A 56 0.00 -12.31 -14.67
CA ASP A 56 0.13 -13.74 -14.39
C ASP A 56 0.12 -14.03 -12.89
N GLN A 57 0.82 -13.24 -12.07
CA GLN A 57 0.76 -13.35 -10.61
C GLN A 57 -0.65 -13.18 -10.08
N ARG A 58 -1.41 -12.18 -10.55
CA ARG A 58 -2.80 -11.96 -10.11
C ARG A 58 -3.72 -13.12 -10.50
N ARG A 59 -3.47 -13.79 -11.63
CA ARG A 59 -4.26 -14.95 -12.09
C ARG A 59 -3.90 -16.23 -11.36
N ALA A 60 -2.62 -16.44 -11.06
CA ALA A 60 -2.12 -17.70 -10.51
C ALA A 60 -2.54 -17.94 -9.06
N ARG A 61 -2.91 -16.88 -8.31
CA ARG A 61 -3.14 -16.97 -6.86
C ARG A 61 -4.48 -17.59 -6.46
N GLY A 62 -5.46 -17.70 -7.36
CA GLY A 62 -6.78 -18.27 -7.03
C GLY A 62 -7.53 -17.52 -5.91
N GLU A 63 -7.05 -16.33 -5.54
CA GLU A 63 -7.62 -15.48 -4.51
C GLU A 63 -8.77 -14.66 -5.10
N GLU A 64 -9.80 -14.41 -4.29
CA GLU A 64 -10.91 -13.51 -4.68
C GLU A 64 -10.41 -12.06 -4.85
N PHE A 65 -9.50 -11.63 -3.97
CA PHE A 65 -8.90 -10.30 -3.97
C PHE A 65 -7.37 -10.40 -4.09
N PRO A 66 -6.84 -10.79 -5.26
CA PRO A 66 -5.41 -11.06 -5.42
C PRO A 66 -4.58 -9.79 -5.33
N GLU A 67 -3.40 -9.92 -4.72
CA GLU A 67 -2.34 -8.93 -4.73
C GLU A 67 -1.07 -9.49 -5.38
N TYR A 68 -0.33 -8.64 -6.08
CA TYR A 68 0.95 -9.00 -6.69
C TYR A 68 2.12 -8.66 -5.74
N ASP A 69 3.27 -9.29 -5.95
CA ASP A 69 4.52 -8.96 -5.24
C ASP A 69 5.46 -8.26 -6.25
N ALA A 70 5.63 -6.95 -6.09
CA ALA A 70 6.44 -6.13 -6.99
C ALA A 70 7.91 -6.57 -7.06
N VAL A 71 8.47 -7.05 -5.94
CA VAL A 71 9.85 -7.57 -5.93
C VAL A 71 9.91 -8.90 -6.68
N ALA A 72 8.91 -9.76 -6.51
CA ALA A 72 8.82 -11.00 -7.28
C ALA A 72 8.64 -10.76 -8.78
N VAL A 73 7.91 -9.71 -9.20
CA VAL A 73 7.78 -9.33 -10.62
C VAL A 73 9.16 -9.15 -11.25
N TRP A 74 10.04 -8.38 -10.60
CA TRP A 74 11.41 -8.17 -11.09
C TRP A 74 12.28 -9.43 -10.99
N ARG A 75 12.07 -10.26 -9.97
CA ARG A 75 12.77 -11.55 -9.82
C ARG A 75 12.46 -12.49 -10.98
N GLU A 76 11.19 -12.63 -11.34
CA GLU A 76 10.72 -13.47 -12.46
C GLU A 76 11.17 -12.91 -13.81
N PHE A 77 11.13 -11.58 -13.97
CA PHE A 77 11.63 -10.90 -15.16
C PHE A 77 13.12 -11.20 -15.39
N LEU A 78 13.93 -11.03 -14.34
CA LEU A 78 15.37 -11.31 -14.37
C LEU A 78 15.65 -12.79 -14.64
N ALA A 79 14.93 -13.71 -13.99
CA ALA A 79 15.09 -15.14 -14.23
C ALA A 79 14.85 -15.51 -15.70
N THR A 80 13.81 -14.96 -16.32
CA THR A 80 13.48 -15.21 -17.72
C THR A 80 14.50 -14.60 -18.69
N ARG A 81 14.99 -13.39 -18.39
CA ARG A 81 15.85 -12.62 -19.32
C ARG A 81 17.34 -12.90 -19.16
N ALA A 82 17.83 -13.12 -17.94
CA ALA A 82 19.25 -13.40 -17.68
C ALA A 82 19.67 -14.75 -18.30
N VAL A 83 18.83 -15.78 -18.16
CA VAL A 83 19.04 -17.10 -18.78
C VAL A 83 19.14 -16.97 -20.31
N ARG A 84 18.23 -16.22 -20.93
CA ARG A 84 18.23 -15.99 -22.39
C ARG A 84 19.42 -15.19 -22.89
N SER A 85 19.99 -14.33 -22.04
CA SER A 85 21.10 -13.44 -22.41
C SER A 85 22.48 -14.05 -22.21
N GLY A 86 22.61 -15.15 -21.46
CA GLY A 86 23.91 -15.69 -21.05
C GLY A 86 24.71 -14.76 -20.13
N ALA A 87 24.03 -13.82 -19.47
CA ALA A 87 24.66 -12.81 -18.63
C ALA A 87 25.25 -13.44 -17.36
N VAL A 88 26.53 -13.19 -17.08
CA VAL A 88 27.19 -13.65 -15.85
C VAL A 88 27.03 -12.58 -14.78
N ILE A 89 26.01 -12.74 -13.92
CA ILE A 89 25.75 -11.86 -12.79
C ILE A 89 26.08 -12.63 -11.50
N SER A 90 26.82 -12.00 -10.58
CA SER A 90 27.14 -12.62 -9.30
C SER A 90 25.87 -12.91 -8.50
N LYS A 91 25.85 -14.01 -7.73
CA LYS A 91 24.70 -14.43 -6.92
C LYS A 91 24.21 -13.29 -6.00
N ASN A 92 25.13 -12.60 -5.34
CA ASN A 92 24.80 -11.48 -4.44
C ASN A 92 24.11 -10.34 -5.19
N LYS A 93 24.58 -10.00 -6.39
CA LYS A 93 23.97 -8.94 -7.20
C LYS A 93 22.58 -9.34 -7.68
N LEU A 94 22.42 -10.57 -8.15
CA LEU A 94 21.11 -11.08 -8.58
C LEU A 94 20.09 -11.14 -7.43
N ALA A 95 20.54 -11.37 -6.20
CA ALA A 95 19.68 -11.36 -5.02
C ALA A 95 19.15 -9.94 -4.68
N MET A 96 19.95 -8.89 -4.91
CA MET A 96 19.57 -7.50 -4.58
C MET A 96 18.79 -6.80 -5.70
N LEU A 97 19.08 -7.14 -6.97
CA LEU A 97 18.49 -6.46 -8.13
C LEU A 97 16.96 -6.39 -8.12
N PRO A 98 16.20 -7.43 -7.76
CA PRO A 98 14.74 -7.35 -7.77
C PRO A 98 14.18 -6.24 -6.87
N HIS A 99 14.75 -6.09 -5.67
CA HIS A 99 14.32 -5.07 -4.73
C HIS A 99 14.70 -3.68 -5.25
N PHE A 100 15.96 -3.53 -5.70
CA PHE A 100 16.43 -2.27 -6.29
C PHE A 100 15.60 -1.84 -7.50
N LEU A 101 15.20 -2.77 -8.38
CA LEU A 101 14.36 -2.47 -9.52
C LEU A 101 12.93 -2.09 -9.11
N ALA A 102 12.39 -2.70 -8.05
CA ALA A 102 11.09 -2.29 -7.49
C ALA A 102 11.15 -0.85 -6.95
N GLU A 103 12.21 -0.49 -6.24
CA GLU A 103 12.42 0.86 -5.73
C GLU A 103 12.67 1.86 -6.86
N LEU A 104 13.49 1.51 -7.86
CA LEU A 104 13.77 2.36 -9.02
C LEU A 104 12.50 2.61 -9.84
N TYR A 105 11.70 1.57 -10.07
CA TYR A 105 10.40 1.70 -10.74
C TYR A 105 9.53 2.73 -10.02
N ARG A 106 9.38 2.55 -8.71
CA ARG A 106 8.53 3.42 -7.89
C ARG A 106 9.06 4.85 -7.83
N GLY A 107 10.36 5.01 -7.61
CA GLY A 107 11.02 6.32 -7.53
C GLY A 107 10.90 7.14 -8.82
N ILE A 108 11.00 6.50 -9.99
CA ILE A 108 10.80 7.20 -11.27
C ILE A 108 9.31 7.52 -11.51
N SER A 109 8.39 6.66 -11.05
CA SER A 109 6.95 6.89 -11.19
C SER A 109 6.42 8.03 -10.30
N LEU A 110 7.15 8.41 -9.25
CA LEU A 110 6.64 9.28 -8.19
C LEU A 110 6.63 10.76 -8.60
N ASN A 111 5.44 11.35 -8.74
CA ASN A 111 5.25 12.76 -9.07
C ASN A 111 4.95 13.61 -7.82
N ARG A 112 4.26 13.05 -6.83
CA ARG A 112 3.90 13.71 -5.57
C ARG A 112 4.02 12.73 -4.42
N LEU A 113 4.57 13.19 -3.30
CA LEU A 113 4.62 12.48 -2.03
C LEU A 113 4.64 13.48 -0.88
N GLU A 114 3.49 13.75 -0.30
CA GLU A 114 3.36 14.64 0.86
C GLU A 114 2.26 14.16 1.81
N LEU A 115 2.29 14.60 3.06
CA LEU A 115 1.19 14.33 3.98
C LEU A 115 -0.03 15.17 3.61
N TYR A 116 -1.23 14.62 3.78
CA TYR A 116 -2.40 15.48 3.85
C TYR A 116 -2.26 16.49 5.02
N PRO A 117 -2.86 17.70 4.90
CA PRO A 117 -2.84 18.67 5.98
C PRO A 117 -3.30 18.07 7.31
N GLU A 118 -2.66 18.49 8.39
CA GLU A 118 -2.98 18.10 9.79
C GLU A 118 -2.71 16.63 10.15
N VAL A 119 -2.28 15.76 9.21
CA VAL A 119 -2.01 14.34 9.50
C VAL A 119 -1.02 14.15 10.64
N ARG A 120 0.14 14.82 10.59
CA ARG A 120 1.16 14.69 11.63
C ARG A 120 0.64 15.13 13.00
N GLU A 121 0.02 16.31 13.04
CA GLU A 121 -0.53 16.91 14.26
C GLU A 121 -1.57 15.99 14.92
N VAL A 122 -2.52 15.47 14.12
CA VAL A 122 -3.53 14.54 14.59
C VAL A 122 -2.91 13.25 15.11
N LEU A 123 -1.96 12.66 14.38
CA LEU A 123 -1.32 11.42 14.81
C LEU A 123 -0.50 11.61 16.10
N ASP A 124 0.17 12.75 16.26
CA ASP A 124 0.92 13.08 17.48
C ASP A 124 0.01 13.16 18.71
N GLU A 125 -1.22 13.66 18.55
CA GLU A 125 -2.22 13.70 19.62
C GLU A 125 -2.82 12.32 19.94
N LEU A 126 -3.02 11.49 18.92
CA LEU A 126 -3.68 10.19 19.05
C LEU A 126 -2.73 9.12 19.57
N ARG A 127 -1.46 9.12 19.14
CA ARG A 127 -0.47 8.07 19.46
C ARG A 127 -0.28 7.81 20.97
N PRO A 128 -0.29 8.80 21.88
CA PRO A 128 -0.18 8.54 23.32
C PRO A 128 -1.40 7.82 23.92
N ARG A 129 -2.56 7.84 23.24
CA ARG A 129 -3.84 7.36 23.76
C ARG A 129 -4.34 6.09 23.09
N TYR A 130 -4.00 5.89 21.82
CA TYR A 130 -4.50 4.81 20.98
C TYR A 130 -3.38 3.97 20.39
N ARG A 131 -3.63 2.67 20.18
CA ARG A 131 -2.76 1.84 19.35
C ARG A 131 -2.98 2.19 17.89
N LEU A 132 -1.94 2.68 17.22
CA LEU A 132 -2.00 3.03 15.80
C LEU A 132 -1.45 1.90 14.95
N ALA A 133 -2.21 1.50 13.94
CA ALA A 133 -1.78 0.54 12.93
C ALA A 133 -1.98 1.12 11.52
N ALA A 134 -1.16 0.68 10.58
CA ALA A 134 -1.34 1.00 9.18
C ALA A 134 -1.74 -0.26 8.42
N LEU A 135 -2.72 -0.14 7.51
CA LEU A 135 -3.18 -1.22 6.64
C LEU A 135 -3.36 -0.72 5.21
N SER A 136 -2.46 -1.11 4.31
CA SER A 136 -2.44 -0.58 2.94
C SER A 136 -2.41 -1.66 1.87
N ASP A 137 -3.14 -1.39 0.79
CA ASP A 137 -3.05 -2.12 -0.47
C ASP A 137 -1.83 -1.60 -1.26
N ALA A 138 -0.64 -2.07 -0.87
CA ALA A 138 0.64 -1.55 -1.36
C ALA A 138 1.71 -2.64 -1.38
N GLN A 139 2.96 -2.24 -1.59
CA GLN A 139 4.14 -3.11 -1.56
C GLN A 139 5.05 -2.65 -0.44
N THR A 140 5.59 -3.56 0.36
CA THR A 140 6.48 -3.20 1.48
C THR A 140 7.74 -2.47 0.99
N ALA A 141 8.21 -2.81 -0.20
CA ALA A 141 9.32 -2.12 -0.88
C ALA A 141 9.02 -0.64 -1.23
N TRP A 142 7.76 -0.21 -1.16
CA TRP A 142 7.32 1.15 -1.49
C TRP A 142 6.77 1.88 -0.27
N ALA A 143 5.81 1.28 0.43
CA ALA A 143 5.11 1.91 1.54
C ALA A 143 6.05 2.32 2.68
N LEU A 144 7.01 1.47 3.06
CA LEU A 144 7.92 1.79 4.16
C LEU A 144 8.89 2.94 3.82
N PRO A 145 9.58 2.94 2.66
CA PRO A 145 10.34 4.12 2.23
C PRO A 145 9.49 5.38 2.13
N GLU A 146 8.30 5.31 1.55
CA GLU A 146 7.37 6.44 1.39
C GLU A 146 6.99 7.03 2.75
N MET A 147 6.56 6.20 3.70
CA MET A 147 6.26 6.62 5.08
C MET A 147 7.46 7.29 5.75
N ARG A 148 8.67 6.75 5.57
CA ARG A 148 9.89 7.35 6.13
C ARG A 148 10.18 8.73 5.54
N LEU A 149 10.04 8.88 4.22
CA LEU A 149 10.27 10.15 3.52
C LEU A 149 9.34 11.25 4.00
N VAL A 150 8.08 10.91 4.31
CA VAL A 150 7.12 11.87 4.88
C VAL A 150 7.14 11.91 6.41
N GLY A 151 8.14 11.29 7.06
CA GLY A 151 8.37 11.34 8.50
C GLY A 151 7.31 10.63 9.35
N LEU A 152 6.66 9.58 8.83
CA LEU A 152 5.75 8.69 9.58
C LEU A 152 6.44 7.42 10.10
N ASP A 153 7.78 7.38 10.05
CA ASP A 153 8.54 6.26 10.60
C ASP A 153 8.25 6.08 12.10
N GLY A 154 7.99 4.84 12.51
CA GLY A 154 7.68 4.50 13.90
C GLY A 154 6.34 4.98 14.47
N TYR A 155 5.44 5.58 13.67
CA TYR A 155 4.10 5.96 14.16
C TYR A 155 3.16 4.77 14.34
N PHE A 156 3.31 3.74 13.51
CA PHE A 156 2.34 2.65 13.40
C PHE A 156 2.98 1.31 13.79
N PHE A 157 2.28 0.56 14.63
CA PHE A 157 2.63 -0.81 14.98
C PHE A 157 1.35 -1.61 15.25
N PRO A 158 0.97 -2.56 14.36
CA PRO A 158 1.70 -3.01 13.16
C PRO A 158 1.58 -2.09 11.94
N VAL A 159 2.46 -2.29 10.96
CA VAL A 159 2.23 -1.93 9.55
C VAL A 159 1.91 -3.22 8.80
N VAL A 160 0.77 -3.28 8.13
CA VAL A 160 0.30 -4.43 7.34
C VAL A 160 0.15 -3.99 5.89
N VAL A 161 0.81 -4.72 4.99
CA VAL A 161 0.87 -4.39 3.57
C VAL A 161 0.42 -5.60 2.76
N SER A 162 -0.54 -5.42 1.85
CA SER A 162 -1.14 -6.52 1.07
C SER A 162 -0.12 -7.31 0.24
N GLY A 163 0.91 -6.64 -0.30
CA GLY A 163 1.96 -7.26 -1.12
C GLY A 163 2.69 -8.42 -0.42
N ASP A 164 2.78 -8.39 0.92
CA ASP A 164 3.41 -9.46 1.71
C ASP A 164 2.49 -10.68 1.90
N LEU A 165 1.20 -10.53 1.60
CA LEU A 165 0.16 -11.53 1.88
C LEU A 165 -0.36 -12.19 0.60
N GLY A 166 -0.26 -11.51 -0.55
CA GLY A 166 -0.78 -11.99 -1.82
C GLY A 166 -2.30 -11.82 -1.99
N TYR A 167 -2.95 -11.20 -1.00
CA TYR A 167 -4.35 -10.77 -1.05
C TYR A 167 -4.49 -9.38 -0.42
N ARG A 168 -5.54 -8.65 -0.79
CA ARG A 168 -5.71 -7.23 -0.46
C ARG A 168 -7.14 -6.89 -0.03
N LYS A 169 -7.35 -5.66 0.44
CA LYS A 169 -8.68 -5.17 0.79
C LYS A 169 -9.63 -5.26 -0.43
N PRO A 170 -10.92 -5.64 -0.24
CA PRO A 170 -11.64 -5.77 1.02
C PRO A 170 -11.62 -7.17 1.67
N ASP A 171 -10.62 -8.01 1.38
CA ASP A 171 -10.55 -9.37 1.95
C ASP A 171 -10.61 -9.37 3.49
N PRO A 172 -11.53 -10.11 4.15
CA PRO A 172 -11.66 -10.08 5.60
C PRO A 172 -10.41 -10.57 6.34
N ARG A 173 -9.59 -11.42 5.73
CA ARG A 173 -8.36 -11.97 6.34
C ARG A 173 -7.36 -10.87 6.66
N ILE A 174 -7.32 -9.79 5.86
CA ILE A 174 -6.33 -8.71 6.06
C ILE A 174 -6.69 -7.82 7.26
N PHE A 175 -7.97 -7.54 7.46
CA PHE A 175 -8.47 -6.84 8.65
C PHE A 175 -8.30 -7.69 9.92
N ALA A 176 -8.66 -8.98 9.85
CA ALA A 176 -8.49 -9.91 10.97
C ALA A 176 -7.02 -10.07 11.38
N LEU A 177 -6.10 -10.15 10.42
CA LEU A 177 -4.65 -10.16 10.68
C LEU A 177 -4.20 -8.89 11.41
N THR A 178 -4.67 -7.73 10.96
CA THR A 178 -4.32 -6.43 11.54
C THR A 178 -4.80 -6.32 12.99
N LEU A 179 -6.08 -6.65 13.24
CA LEU A 179 -6.66 -6.71 14.59
C LEU A 179 -5.91 -7.66 15.52
N ARG A 180 -5.58 -8.87 15.03
CA ARG A 180 -4.78 -9.85 15.79
C ARG A 180 -3.42 -9.29 16.18
N ARG A 181 -2.72 -8.61 15.26
CA ARG A 181 -1.43 -7.98 15.55
C ARG A 181 -1.56 -6.78 16.49
N MET A 182 -2.68 -6.06 16.45
CA MET A 182 -2.99 -4.99 17.42
C MET A 182 -3.37 -5.51 18.80
N HIS A 183 -3.74 -6.79 18.92
CA HIS A 183 -4.31 -7.40 20.13
C HIS A 183 -5.51 -6.60 20.65
N LEU A 184 -6.42 -6.24 19.74
CA LEU A 184 -7.67 -5.54 20.04
C LEU A 184 -8.81 -6.22 19.29
N PRO A 185 -10.02 -6.26 19.88
CA PRO A 185 -11.22 -6.70 19.18
C PRO A 185 -11.72 -5.60 18.22
N ALA A 186 -12.52 -5.98 17.22
CA ALA A 186 -12.92 -5.08 16.14
C ALA A 186 -13.75 -3.88 16.63
N GLU A 187 -14.62 -4.13 17.61
CA GLU A 187 -15.52 -3.15 18.20
C GLU A 187 -14.82 -2.01 18.97
N GLU A 188 -13.54 -2.19 19.33
CA GLU A 188 -12.71 -1.17 19.98
C GLU A 188 -11.82 -0.40 19.00
N VAL A 189 -11.91 -0.69 17.70
CA VAL A 189 -10.99 -0.18 16.68
C VAL A 189 -11.75 0.59 15.59
N VAL A 190 -11.21 1.76 15.26
CA VAL A 190 -11.69 2.61 14.16
C VAL A 190 -10.78 2.41 12.95
N PHE A 191 -11.37 2.17 11.78
CA PHE A 191 -10.67 2.18 10.50
C PHE A 191 -10.87 3.53 9.81
N VAL A 192 -9.79 4.17 9.36
CA VAL A 192 -9.79 5.42 8.61
C VAL A 192 -9.23 5.15 7.21
N GLY A 193 -10.00 5.45 6.17
CA GLY A 193 -9.59 5.21 4.78
C GLY A 193 -10.33 6.09 3.77
N ASN A 194 -9.91 6.04 2.51
CA ASN A 194 -10.39 6.92 1.45
C ASN A 194 -11.09 6.17 0.29
N ASP A 195 -11.26 4.85 0.40
CA ASP A 195 -11.95 4.05 -0.61
C ASP A 195 -13.20 3.34 -0.05
N MET A 196 -14.37 3.65 -0.60
CA MET A 196 -15.65 3.10 -0.12
C MET A 196 -15.74 1.57 -0.23
N TYR A 197 -15.07 0.96 -1.22
CA TYR A 197 -15.11 -0.48 -1.40
C TYR A 197 -14.00 -1.20 -0.63
N ARG A 198 -12.75 -0.77 -0.81
CA ARG A 198 -11.60 -1.43 -0.18
C ARG A 198 -11.57 -1.16 1.33
N ASP A 199 -11.75 0.09 1.73
CA ASP A 199 -11.62 0.49 3.13
C ASP A 199 -12.94 0.34 3.86
N ILE A 200 -13.98 1.08 3.43
CA ILE A 200 -15.20 1.20 4.23
C ILE A 200 -16.01 -0.08 4.23
N TYR A 201 -16.33 -0.62 3.05
CA TYR A 201 -17.05 -1.89 2.94
C TYR A 201 -16.28 -3.03 3.61
N GLY A 202 -14.98 -3.17 3.31
CA GLY A 202 -14.12 -4.21 3.91
C GLY A 202 -14.06 -4.13 5.44
N ALA A 203 -13.81 -2.93 5.98
CA ALA A 203 -13.71 -2.73 7.43
C ALA A 203 -15.06 -2.95 8.14
N ARG A 204 -16.17 -2.49 7.57
CA ARG A 204 -17.52 -2.75 8.12
C ARG A 204 -17.83 -4.24 8.18
N ARG A 205 -17.49 -4.99 7.13
CA ARG A 205 -17.64 -6.45 7.08
C ARG A 205 -16.80 -7.17 8.14
N ALA A 206 -15.69 -6.55 8.56
CA ALA A 206 -14.84 -7.03 9.65
C ALA A 206 -15.30 -6.57 11.05
N GLY A 207 -16.42 -5.84 11.18
CA GLY A 207 -16.95 -5.36 12.45
C GLY A 207 -16.30 -4.08 13.00
N LEU A 208 -15.49 -3.39 12.18
CA LEU A 208 -14.83 -2.15 12.56
C LEU A 208 -15.79 -0.96 12.46
N ARG A 209 -15.60 0.02 13.35
CA ARG A 209 -16.13 1.38 13.15
C ARG A 209 -15.33 2.04 12.03
N THR A 210 -15.97 2.86 11.19
CA THR A 210 -15.35 3.37 9.95
C THR A 210 -15.48 4.86 9.81
N VAL A 211 -14.36 5.50 9.49
CA VAL A 211 -14.26 6.89 9.10
C VAL A 211 -13.83 6.95 7.64
N PHE A 212 -14.66 7.54 6.79
CA PHE A 212 -14.32 7.79 5.41
C PHE A 212 -13.73 9.18 5.24
N PHE A 213 -12.52 9.26 4.68
CA PHE A 213 -11.87 10.50 4.32
C PHE A 213 -12.07 10.76 2.82
N ALA A 214 -12.92 11.73 2.50
CA ALA A 214 -13.29 12.06 1.13
C ALA A 214 -12.21 12.89 0.42
N THR A 215 -11.04 12.30 0.18
CA THR A 215 -9.90 12.96 -0.47
C THR A 215 -10.05 13.13 -1.98
N GLY A 216 -11.07 12.50 -2.59
CA GLY A 216 -11.22 12.42 -4.04
C GLY A 216 -10.35 11.36 -4.70
N GLN A 217 -9.47 10.69 -3.96
CA GLN A 217 -8.69 9.54 -4.43
C GLN A 217 -9.38 8.23 -4.05
N GLY A 218 -9.38 7.25 -4.95
CA GLY A 218 -10.08 5.98 -4.73
C GLY A 218 -11.59 6.09 -5.01
N GLN A 219 -12.33 5.01 -4.75
CA GLN A 219 -13.76 4.95 -4.99
C GLN A 219 -14.52 5.78 -3.94
N GLN A 220 -15.11 6.90 -4.36
CA GLN A 220 -15.73 7.85 -3.43
C GLN A 220 -17.18 7.50 -3.05
N GLN A 221 -17.82 6.59 -3.79
CA GLN A 221 -19.21 6.20 -3.59
C GLN A 221 -19.38 4.71 -3.88
N MET A 222 -20.29 4.07 -3.15
CA MET A 222 -20.68 2.69 -3.38
C MET A 222 -22.11 2.49 -2.87
N ASP A 223 -22.98 1.99 -3.74
CA ASP A 223 -24.38 1.76 -3.39
C ASP A 223 -24.51 0.78 -2.23
N GLY A 224 -25.33 1.16 -1.24
CA GLY A 224 -25.59 0.33 -0.05
C GLY A 224 -24.44 0.27 0.96
N VAL A 225 -23.43 1.13 0.85
CA VAL A 225 -22.33 1.22 1.82
C VAL A 225 -22.22 2.64 2.35
N GLU A 226 -22.26 2.79 3.67
CA GLU A 226 -22.10 4.06 4.36
C GLU A 226 -21.04 3.93 5.46
N ALA A 227 -20.14 4.91 5.56
CA ALA A 227 -19.25 5.02 6.71
C ALA A 227 -20.02 5.44 7.95
N HIS A 228 -19.51 5.12 9.14
CA HIS A 228 -20.12 5.59 10.37
C HIS A 228 -19.89 7.09 10.58
N TYR A 229 -18.78 7.63 10.04
CA TYR A 229 -18.47 9.05 10.07
C TYR A 229 -17.73 9.44 8.77
N ASN A 230 -18.00 10.62 8.24
CA ASN A 230 -17.31 11.17 7.06
C ASN A 230 -16.48 12.39 7.48
N ILE A 231 -15.26 12.50 6.96
CA ILE A 231 -14.39 13.66 7.15
C ILE A 231 -13.92 14.20 5.81
N TYR A 232 -13.73 15.52 5.73
CA TYR A 232 -13.25 16.22 4.53
C TYR A 232 -11.88 16.86 4.73
N ARG A 233 -11.43 16.93 5.98
CA ARG A 233 -10.06 17.25 6.37
C ARG A 233 -9.61 16.26 7.41
N PHE A 234 -8.33 15.89 7.39
CA PHE A 234 -7.82 14.89 8.32
C PHE A 234 -7.95 15.36 9.78
N GLY A 235 -7.87 16.67 10.04
CA GLY A 235 -8.10 17.26 11.37
C GLY A 235 -9.46 16.92 12.01
N GLU A 236 -10.48 16.62 11.20
CA GLU A 236 -11.82 16.26 11.65
C GLU A 236 -11.90 14.84 12.23
N LEU A 237 -10.85 14.02 12.09
CA LEU A 237 -10.75 12.71 12.75
C LEU A 237 -10.94 12.84 14.27
N ARG A 238 -10.52 13.97 14.88
CA ARG A 238 -10.76 14.26 16.30
C ARG A 238 -12.24 14.26 16.66
N ASN A 239 -13.10 14.77 15.77
CA ASN A 239 -14.55 14.78 15.96
C ASN A 239 -15.11 13.36 15.86
N ALA A 240 -14.66 12.60 14.86
CA ALA A 240 -15.10 11.21 14.67
C ALA A 240 -14.74 10.33 15.89
N ILE A 241 -13.53 10.48 16.44
CA ILE A 241 -13.13 9.75 17.64
C ILE A 241 -14.00 10.12 18.84
N ARG A 242 -14.27 11.42 19.08
CA ARG A 242 -15.19 11.85 20.15
C ARG A 242 -16.59 11.27 19.97
N PHE A 243 -17.13 11.34 18.77
CA PHE A 243 -18.43 10.75 18.43
C PHE A 243 -18.52 9.27 18.84
N PHE A 244 -17.49 8.47 18.53
CA PHE A 244 -17.46 7.06 18.89
C PHE A 244 -17.24 6.77 20.37
N GLU A 245 -16.62 7.68 21.12
CA GLU A 245 -16.44 7.53 22.57
C GLU A 245 -17.70 7.91 23.37
N GLU A 246 -18.56 8.75 22.79
CA GLU A 246 -19.82 9.21 23.38
C GLU A 246 -21.00 8.24 23.13
N GLU A 247 -20.92 7.39 22.09
CA GLU A 247 -21.83 6.24 21.85
C GLU A 247 -21.48 5.00 22.69
#